data_AF-A0A2K3JEI6-F1
#
_entry.id   AF-A0A2K3JEI6-F1
#
_cell.length_a   1.000
_cell.length_b   1.000
_cell.length_c   1.000
_cell.angle_alpha   90.00
_cell.angle_beta   90.00
_cell.angle_gamma   90.00
#
_symmetry.space_group_name_H-M   'P 1'
#
loop_
_entity.id
_entity.type
_entity.pdbx_description
1 polymer ?
#
loop_
_entity_poly.entity_id
_entity_poly.type
_entity_poly.pdbx_seq_one_letter_code
_entity_poly.pdbx_strand_id
1 'polypeptide(L)' 'WSIKLTGGLIILGKETTGTIASLAAGGEETITSSLILGLGATTITVTAGPATKNQAATVLLIFIKI' A
#
# COMPACT_ATOMS: atom_id res chain seq x y z
N TRP A 1 1.94 -7.19 8.39
CA TRP A 1 2.44 -6.08 7.59
C TRP A 1 1.27 -5.20 7.18
N SER A 2 1.52 -3.95 6.86
CA SER A 2 0.50 -3.02 6.35
C SER A 2 1.09 -2.11 5.30
N ILE A 3 0.27 -1.72 4.33
CA ILE A 3 0.52 -0.71 3.31
C ILE A 3 -0.60 0.32 3.44
N LYS A 4 -0.26 1.56 3.73
CA LYS A 4 -1.20 2.67 3.92
C LYS A 4 -0.90 3.80 2.95
N LEU A 5 -1.94 4.37 2.34
CA LEU A 5 -1.84 5.52 1.46
C LEU A 5 -2.46 6.73 2.13
N THR A 6 -1.70 7.83 2.21
CA THR A 6 -2.13 9.09 2.82
C THR A 6 -1.97 10.24 1.84
N GLY A 7 -2.96 11.14 1.78
CA GLY A 7 -3.04 12.21 0.77
C GLY A 7 -3.77 11.76 -0.49
N GLY A 8 -3.91 12.66 -1.46
CA GLY A 8 -4.66 12.41 -2.69
C GLY A 8 -6.13 12.01 -2.44
N LEU A 9 -6.88 11.80 -3.51
CA LEU A 9 -8.20 11.19 -3.43
C LEU A 9 -8.04 9.67 -3.64
N ILE A 10 -8.22 8.86 -2.61
CA ILE A 10 -8.23 7.40 -2.72
C ILE A 10 -9.63 6.89 -2.46
N ILE A 11 -10.27 6.32 -3.48
CA ILE A 11 -11.64 5.79 -3.42
C ILE A 11 -11.69 4.30 -3.09
N LEU A 12 -10.61 3.56 -3.36
CA LEU A 12 -10.48 2.14 -3.04
C LEU A 12 -9.01 1.80 -2.73
N GLY A 13 -8.79 0.85 -1.80
CA GLY A 13 -7.45 0.31 -1.55
C GLY A 13 -6.55 1.21 -0.71
N LYS A 14 -7.10 2.18 0.05
CA LYS A 14 -6.32 3.09 0.91
C LYS A 14 -5.42 2.39 1.93
N GLU A 15 -5.79 1.17 2.32
CA GLU A 15 -5.05 0.34 3.26
C GLU A 15 -5.13 -1.12 2.80
N THR A 16 -3.98 -1.80 2.81
CA THR A 16 -3.87 -3.26 2.65
C THR A 16 -3.09 -3.80 3.83
N THR A 17 -3.61 -4.83 4.49
CA THR A 17 -2.95 -5.49 5.60
C THR A 17 -2.89 -6.99 5.36
N GLY A 18 -1.93 -7.64 6.00
CA GLY A 18 -1.82 -9.09 5.96
C GLY A 18 -0.82 -9.61 6.97
N THR A 19 -0.78 -10.92 7.11
CA THR A 19 0.14 -11.63 7.99
C THR A 19 0.95 -12.60 7.16
N ILE A 20 2.28 -12.58 7.33
CA ILE A 20 3.16 -13.61 6.78
C ILE A 20 3.22 -14.71 7.85
N ALA A 21 2.71 -15.90 7.53
CA ALA A 21 2.56 -16.99 8.51
C ALA A 21 3.91 -17.60 8.93
N SER A 22 4.88 -17.61 8.01
CA SER A 22 6.25 -18.08 8.27
C SER A 22 7.21 -17.31 7.36
N LEU A 23 8.30 -16.81 7.94
CA LEU A 23 9.41 -16.19 7.21
C LEU A 23 10.70 -16.75 7.82
N ALA A 24 11.51 -17.42 7.00
CA ALA A 24 12.80 -17.93 7.47
C ALA A 24 13.74 -16.78 7.85
N ALA A 25 14.71 -17.03 8.74
CA ALA A 25 15.70 -16.02 9.10
C ALA A 25 16.53 -15.65 7.86
N GLY A 26 16.58 -14.35 7.54
CA GLY A 26 17.21 -13.84 6.31
C GLY A 26 16.40 -14.10 5.04
N GLY A 27 15.18 -14.66 5.15
CA GLY A 27 14.27 -14.85 4.03
C GLY A 27 13.62 -13.53 3.61
N GLU A 28 13.18 -13.50 2.35
CA GLU A 28 12.45 -12.38 1.76
C GLU A 28 11.07 -12.85 1.31
N GLU A 29 10.05 -12.02 1.52
CA GLU A 29 8.70 -12.26 1.04
C GLU A 29 8.19 -11.00 0.34
N THR A 30 7.53 -11.19 -0.80
CA THR A 30 6.96 -10.07 -1.56
C THR A 30 5.51 -9.86 -1.14
N ILE A 31 5.21 -8.69 -0.61
CA ILE A 31 3.83 -8.25 -0.32
C ILE A 31 3.33 -7.33 -1.42
N THR A 32 2.07 -7.47 -1.81
CA THR A 32 1.44 -6.66 -2.85
C THR A 32 0.19 -6.00 -2.29
N SER A 33 -0.04 -4.74 -2.65
CA SER A 33 -1.29 -4.06 -2.30
C SER A 33 -2.46 -4.62 -3.09
N SER A 34 -3.67 -4.52 -2.54
CA SER A 34 -4.89 -4.71 -3.33
C SER A 34 -5.03 -3.64 -4.42
N LEU A 35 -6.04 -3.76 -5.29
CA LEU A 35 -6.35 -2.74 -6.29
C LEU A 35 -6.52 -1.36 -5.61
N ILE A 36 -5.75 -0.38 -6.09
CA ILE A 36 -5.81 1.01 -5.63
C ILE A 36 -6.49 1.83 -6.73
N LEU A 37 -7.55 2.53 -6.37
CA LEU A 37 -8.21 3.50 -7.26
C LEU A 37 -8.18 4.87 -6.60
N GLY A 38 -7.70 5.87 -7.33
CA GLY A 38 -7.53 7.20 -6.80
C GLY A 38 -6.78 8.15 -7.73
N LEU A 39 -6.69 9.40 -7.32
CA LEU A 39 -6.05 10.47 -8.07
C LEU A 39 -5.29 11.42 -7.13
N GLY A 40 -4.04 11.71 -7.47
CA GLY A 40 -3.23 12.74 -6.84
C GLY A 40 -1.99 12.22 -6.11
N ALA A 41 -1.21 13.16 -5.57
CA ALA A 41 -0.01 12.85 -4.80
C ALA A 41 -0.37 12.13 -3.50
N THR A 42 0.35 11.06 -3.19
CA THR A 42 0.13 10.22 -2.01
C THR A 42 1.47 9.84 -1.38
N THR A 43 1.44 9.50 -0.09
CA THR A 43 2.56 8.88 0.61
C THR A 43 2.18 7.46 0.97
N ILE A 44 2.93 6.50 0.43
CA ILE A 44 2.82 5.09 0.76
C ILE A 44 3.64 4.84 2.03
N THR A 45 3.01 4.28 3.06
CA THR A 45 3.64 3.87 4.31
C THR A 45 3.55 2.36 4.44
N VAL A 46 4.68 1.68 4.46
CA VAL A 46 4.77 0.23 4.63
C VAL A 46 5.30 -0.07 6.03
N THR A 47 4.57 -0.88 6.79
CA THR A 47 4.99 -1.31 8.13
C THR A 47 5.10 -2.84 8.19
N ALA A 48 6.24 -3.34 8.65
CA ALA A 48 6.52 -4.76 8.86
C ALA A 48 7.13 -4.94 10.26
N GLY A 49 6.32 -5.39 11.22
CA GLY A 49 6.75 -5.48 12.62
C GLY A 49 7.21 -4.10 13.14
N PRO A 50 8.44 -3.96 13.68
CA PRO A 50 8.96 -2.68 14.14
C PRO A 50 9.48 -1.77 13.01
N ALA A 51 9.64 -2.28 11.78
CA ALA A 51 10.18 -1.52 10.67
C ALA A 51 9.07 -0.75 9.94
N THR A 52 9.33 0.52 9.61
CA THR A 52 8.43 1.36 8.81
C THR A 52 9.21 2.06 7.71
N LYS A 53 8.61 2.16 6.53
CA LYS A 53 9.18 2.90 5.39
C LYS A 53 8.12 3.75 4.71
N ASN A 54 8.49 4.97 4.37
CA ASN A 54 7.63 5.94 3.69
C ASN A 54 8.16 6.23 2.29
N GLN A 55 7.26 6.33 1.32
CA GLN A 55 7.60 6.58 -0.08
C GLN A 55 6.56 7.52 -0.69
N ALA A 56 7.01 8.64 -1.26
CA ALA A 56 6.14 9.52 -2.04
C ALA A 56 5.81 8.87 -3.39
N ALA A 57 4.56 8.99 -3.82
CA ALA A 57 4.03 8.46 -5.07
C ALA A 57 2.88 9.33 -5.59
N THR A 58 2.42 9.07 -6.82
CA THR A 58 1.22 9.69 -7.39
C THR A 58 0.29 8.59 -7.87
N VAL A 59 -0.97 8.62 -7.43
CA VAL A 59 -2.01 7.70 -7.93
C VAL A 59 -2.68 8.34 -9.14
N LEU A 60 -2.83 7.58 -10.22
CA LEU A 60 -3.33 8.06 -11.51
C LEU A 60 -4.37 7.07 -12.07
N LEU A 61 -5.60 7.05 -11.55
CA LEU A 61 -6.73 6.29 -12.12
C LEU A 61 -8.06 6.92 -11.68
N ILE A 62 -8.91 7.33 -12.64
CA ILE A 62 -10.23 7.95 -12.40
C ILE A 62 -11.34 7.20 -13.15
N PHE A 63 -12.49 7.05 -12.47
CA PHE A 63 -13.86 6.77 -12.93
C PHE A 63 -14.08 5.89 -14.17
N ILE A 64 -14.79 4.76 -13.99
CA ILE A 64 -15.55 4.12 -15.07
C ILE A 64 -16.86 4.91 -15.24
N LYS A 65 -17.09 5.43 -16.45
CA LYS A 65 -18.36 6.05 -16.86
C LYS A 65 -19.29 4.95 -17.40
N ILE A 66 -20.48 4.83 -16.83
CA ILE A 66 -21.60 4.05 -17.39
C ILE A 66 -22.56 5.04 -18.06
#